data_AF-A0A7K8CUI4-F1
#
_entry.id   AF-A0A7K8CUI4-F1
#
_cell.length_a   1.000
_cell.length_b   1.000
_cell.length_c   1.000
_cell.angle_alpha   90.00
_cell.angle_beta   90.00
_cell.angle_gamma   90.00
#
_symmetry.space_group_name_H-M   'P 1'
#
loop_
_entity.id
_entity.type
_entity.pdbx_description
1 polymer ?
#
loop_
_entity_poly.entity_id
_entity_poly.type
_entity_poly.pdbx_seq_one_letter_code
_entity_poly.pdbx_strand_id
1 'polypeptide(L)'
;ALSRPLDEALSLWKQLLENPGIPDVRSPEQTVTSLQLLASLYRLQAQPIQALESFLLLRSLCRRLGDNSGAAHALCQLARILLQLGCPSQAEVFLEELESCPGEAEGSE
;
A
#
# COMPACT_ATOMS: atom_id res chain seq x y z
N ALA A 1 10.34 7.18 -21.78
CA ALA A 1 10.57 6.59 -20.46
C ALA A 1 9.55 5.47 -20.27
N LEU A 2 9.99 4.27 -19.89
CA LEU A 2 9.12 3.09 -19.74
C LEU A 2 8.07 3.24 -18.62
N SER A 3 8.17 4.27 -17.78
CA SER A 3 7.28 4.52 -16.64
C SER A 3 6.06 5.40 -16.92
N ARG A 4 5.97 6.11 -18.06
CA ARG A 4 4.85 7.03 -18.34
C ARG A 4 3.44 6.45 -18.08
N PRO A 5 3.09 5.26 -18.60
CA PRO A 5 1.76 4.69 -18.33
C PRO A 5 1.57 4.30 -16.85
N LEU A 6 2.65 3.95 -16.15
CA LEU A 6 2.62 3.70 -14.71
C LEU A 6 2.34 4.99 -13.94
N ASP A 7 3.02 6.08 -14.30
CA ASP A 7 2.90 7.39 -13.66
C ASP A 7 1.49 7.99 -13.87
N GLU A 8 0.93 7.80 -15.07
CA GLU A 8 -0.47 8.13 -15.35
C GLU A 8 -1.45 7.29 -14.52
N ALA A 9 -1.23 5.98 -14.43
CA ALA A 9 -2.05 5.10 -13.60
C ALA A 9 -2.00 5.51 -12.12
N LEU A 10 -0.81 5.81 -11.59
CA LEU A 10 -0.65 6.28 -10.21
C LEU A 10 -1.40 7.59 -9.97
N SER A 11 -1.34 8.54 -10.92
CA SER A 11 -2.10 9.78 -10.85
C SER A 11 -3.61 9.52 -10.76
N LEU A 12 -4.14 8.63 -11.61
CA LEU A 12 -5.56 8.25 -11.59
C LEU A 12 -5.95 7.57 -10.27
N TRP A 13 -5.10 6.70 -9.71
CA TRP A 13 -5.35 6.10 -8.39
C TRP A 13 -5.37 7.13 -7.27
N LYS A 14 -4.45 8.10 -7.27
CA LYS A 14 -4.44 9.21 -6.30
C LYS A 14 -5.74 10.01 -6.37
N GLN A 15 -6.21 10.33 -7.58
CA GLN A 15 -7.48 11.05 -7.78
C GLN A 15 -8.68 10.23 -7.30
N LEU A 16 -8.74 8.94 -7.64
CA LEU A 16 -9.86 8.08 -7.23
C LEU A 16 -9.94 7.92 -5.71
N LEU A 17 -8.79 7.82 -5.04
CA LEU A 17 -8.68 7.55 -3.60
C LEU A 17 -8.52 8.81 -2.74
N GLU A 18 -8.58 10.00 -3.34
CA GLU A 18 -8.51 11.29 -2.64
C GLU A 18 -9.61 11.42 -1.57
N ASN A 19 -10.81 10.95 -1.88
CA ASN A 19 -11.91 10.88 -0.92
C ASN A 19 -11.68 9.74 0.07
N PRO A 20 -11.87 9.93 1.39
CA PRO A 20 -11.58 8.92 2.42
C PRO A 20 -12.57 7.74 2.44
N GLY A 21 -13.65 7.79 1.67
CA GLY A 21 -14.63 6.71 1.55
C GLY A 21 -14.14 5.52 0.71
N ILE A 22 -14.95 4.45 0.70
CA ILE A 22 -14.78 3.33 -0.23
C ILE A 22 -15.09 3.86 -1.64
N PRO A 23 -14.16 3.74 -2.61
CA PRO A 23 -14.41 4.22 -3.96
C PRO A 23 -15.51 3.39 -4.64
N ASP A 24 -16.32 4.04 -5.47
CA ASP A 24 -17.35 3.36 -6.26
C ASP A 24 -16.71 2.64 -7.44
N VAL A 25 -16.25 1.41 -7.20
CA VAL A 25 -15.58 0.54 -8.15
C VAL A 25 -16.35 -0.75 -8.33
N ARG A 26 -16.28 -1.34 -9.52
CA ARG A 26 -16.98 -2.60 -9.83
C ARG A 26 -16.56 -3.75 -8.91
N SER A 27 -15.27 -3.85 -8.58
CA SER A 27 -14.75 -4.84 -7.63
C SER A 27 -13.63 -4.21 -6.78
N PRO A 28 -13.83 -4.11 -5.46
CA PRO A 28 -12.80 -3.60 -4.55
C PRO A 28 -11.60 -4.54 -4.48
N GLU A 29 -11.79 -5.86 -4.57
CA GLU A 29 -10.71 -6.86 -4.50
C GLU A 29 -9.76 -6.76 -5.71
N GLN A 30 -10.33 -6.62 -6.91
CA GLN A 30 -9.52 -6.40 -8.12
C GLN A 30 -8.81 -5.04 -8.08
N THR A 31 -9.42 -4.05 -7.46
CA THR A 31 -8.84 -2.71 -7.28
C THR A 31 -7.62 -2.77 -6.36
N VAL A 32 -7.74 -3.44 -5.21
CA VAL A 32 -6.62 -3.72 -4.29
C VAL A 32 -5.49 -4.45 -5.01
N THR A 33 -5.81 -5.54 -5.72
CA THR A 33 -4.82 -6.34 -6.46
C THR A 33 -4.09 -5.50 -7.51
N SER A 34 -4.83 -4.68 -8.27
CA SER A 34 -4.26 -3.82 -9.31
C SER A 34 -3.31 -2.78 -8.73
N LEU A 35 -3.66 -2.18 -7.59
CA LEU A 35 -2.84 -1.19 -6.90
C LEU A 35 -1.58 -1.83 -6.29
N GLN A 36 -1.68 -3.06 -5.77
CA GLN A 36 -0.53 -3.84 -5.30
C GLN A 36 0.45 -4.18 -6.43
N LEU A 37 -0.05 -4.51 -7.62
CA LEU A 37 0.79 -4.74 -8.80
C LEU A 37 1.53 -3.46 -9.22
N LEU A 38 0.85 -2.31 -9.24
CA LEU A 38 1.48 -1.02 -9.51
C LEU A 38 2.65 -0.74 -8.55
N ALA A 39 2.42 -0.88 -7.25
CA ALA A 39 3.45 -0.67 -6.22
C ALA A 39 4.65 -1.63 -6.40
N SER A 40 4.37 -2.89 -6.72
CA SER A 40 5.39 -3.91 -6.97
C SER A 40 6.21 -3.61 -8.23
N LEU A 41 5.57 -3.12 -9.29
CA LEU A 41 6.25 -2.72 -10.53
C LEU A 41 7.19 -1.54 -10.29
N TYR A 42 6.76 -0.51 -9.55
CA TYR A 42 7.64 0.60 -9.17
C TYR A 42 8.85 0.14 -8.36
N ARG A 43 8.65 -0.79 -7.42
CA ARG A 43 9.74 -1.37 -6.64
C ARG A 43 10.73 -2.12 -7.51
N LEU A 44 10.26 -2.92 -8.48
CA LEU A 44 11.11 -3.65 -9.43
C LEU A 44 11.88 -2.72 -10.37
N GLN A 45 11.31 -1.55 -10.69
CA GLN A 45 11.96 -0.52 -11.50
C GLN A 45 12.93 0.37 -10.68
N ALA A 46 13.18 0.04 -9.41
CA ALA A 46 13.97 0.87 -8.50
C ALA A 46 13.49 2.33 -8.45
N GLN A 47 12.17 2.52 -8.45
CA GLN A 47 11.49 3.80 -8.24
C GLN A 47 10.85 3.83 -6.85
N PRO A 48 11.65 3.97 -5.77
CA PRO A 48 11.21 3.73 -4.40
C PRO A 48 10.17 4.76 -3.93
N ILE A 49 10.23 6.00 -4.41
CA ILE A 49 9.28 7.06 -4.02
C ILE A 49 7.88 6.71 -4.53
N GLN A 50 7.74 6.37 -5.81
CA GLN A 50 6.45 5.97 -6.38
C GLN A 50 5.93 4.65 -5.78
N ALA A 51 6.83 3.71 -5.43
CA ALA A 51 6.46 2.51 -4.71
C ALA A 51 5.88 2.82 -3.32
N LEU A 52 6.52 3.72 -2.55
CA LEU A 52 6.00 4.18 -1.25
C LEU A 52 4.62 4.82 -1.39
N GLU A 53 4.45 5.72 -2.35
CA GLU A 53 3.15 6.36 -2.61
C GLU A 53 2.06 5.32 -2.94
N SER A 54 2.39 4.36 -3.78
CA SER A 54 1.46 3.29 -4.18
C SER A 54 1.09 2.38 -3.00
N PHE A 55 2.04 2.03 -2.14
CA PHE A 55 1.77 1.23 -0.95
C PHE A 55 0.99 2.02 0.12
N LEU A 56 1.18 3.34 0.23
CA LEU A 56 0.35 4.19 1.09
C LEU A 56 -1.11 4.22 0.62
N LEU A 57 -1.33 4.34 -0.69
CA LEU A 57 -2.67 4.24 -1.27
C LEU A 57 -3.28 2.86 -1.00
N LEU A 58 -2.51 1.78 -1.20
CA LEU A 58 -2.96 0.40 -0.94
C LEU A 58 -3.38 0.21 0.52
N ARG A 59 -2.52 0.60 1.47
CA ARG A 59 -2.83 0.57 2.90
C ARG A 59 -4.13 1.32 3.21
N SER A 60 -4.29 2.51 2.64
CA SER A 60 -5.49 3.32 2.87
C SER A 60 -6.75 2.64 2.35
N LEU A 61 -6.69 2.01 1.17
CA LEU A 61 -7.81 1.32 0.57
C LEU A 61 -8.17 0.06 1.36
N CYS A 62 -7.19 -0.79 1.69
CA CYS A 62 -7.40 -1.99 2.49
C CYS A 62 -8.04 -1.66 3.84
N ARG A 63 -7.58 -0.60 4.53
CA ARG A 63 -8.20 -0.13 5.78
C ARG A 63 -9.67 0.29 5.61
N ARG A 64 -10.00 0.99 4.53
CA ARG A 64 -11.40 1.40 4.23
C ARG A 64 -12.30 0.20 3.95
N LEU A 65 -11.74 -0.87 3.39
CA LEU A 65 -12.43 -2.12 3.08
C LEU A 65 -12.48 -3.10 4.26
N GLY A 66 -11.81 -2.81 5.38
CA GLY A 66 -11.67 -3.73 6.51
C GLY A 66 -10.71 -4.91 6.24
N ASP A 67 -9.91 -4.84 5.18
CA ASP A 67 -8.90 -5.85 4.85
C ASP A 67 -7.62 -5.60 5.68
N ASN A 68 -7.59 -6.17 6.88
CA ASN A 68 -6.44 -6.08 7.78
C ASN A 68 -5.20 -6.76 7.19
N SER A 69 -5.37 -7.85 6.45
CA SER A 69 -4.27 -8.61 5.85
C SER A 69 -3.54 -7.81 4.76
N GLY A 70 -4.30 -7.15 3.87
CA GLY A 70 -3.76 -6.28 2.84
C GLY A 70 -3.14 -5.00 3.41
N ALA A 71 -3.73 -4.44 4.47
CA ALA A 71 -3.15 -3.30 5.18
C ALA A 71 -1.81 -3.67 5.84
N ALA A 72 -1.74 -4.82 6.52
CA ALA A 72 -0.51 -5.34 7.11
C ALA A 72 0.56 -5.61 6.05
N HIS A 73 0.18 -6.22 4.92
CA HIS A 73 1.08 -6.41 3.78
C HIS A 73 1.67 -5.09 3.31
N ALA A 74 0.85 -4.06 3.09
CA ALA A 74 1.31 -2.75 2.66
C ALA A 74 2.27 -2.10 3.68
N LEU A 75 1.99 -2.19 4.98
CA LEU A 75 2.87 -1.68 6.05
C LEU A 75 4.25 -2.36 6.03
N CYS A 76 4.30 -3.68 5.91
CA CYS A 76 5.55 -4.43 5.75
C CYS A 76 6.37 -3.93 4.54
N GLN A 77 5.70 -3.66 3.41
CA GLN A 77 6.36 -3.16 2.21
C GLN A 77 6.91 -1.74 2.40
N LEU A 78 6.14 -0.85 3.05
CA LEU A 78 6.57 0.52 3.36
C LEU A 78 7.82 0.52 4.25
N ALA A 79 7.78 -0.20 5.37
CA ALA A 79 8.90 -0.33 6.29
C ALA A 79 10.15 -0.85 5.57
N ARG A 80 9.99 -1.89 4.74
CA ARG A 80 11.10 -2.46 3.98
C ARG A 80 11.74 -1.47 3.00
N ILE A 81 10.93 -0.70 2.25
CA ILE A 81 11.47 0.29 1.30
C ILE A 81 12.20 1.41 2.07
N LEU A 82 11.66 1.88 3.20
CA LEU A 82 12.29 2.91 4.02
C LEU A 82 13.62 2.45 4.61
N LEU A 83 13.71 1.21 5.07
CA LEU A 83 14.98 0.61 5.51
C LEU A 83 16.01 0.57 4.37
N GLN A 84 15.58 0.20 3.15
CA GLN A 84 16.45 0.21 1.97
C GLN A 84 16.94 1.62 1.60
N LEU A 85 16.16 2.65 1.90
CA LEU A 85 16.52 4.06 1.70
C LEU A 85 17.36 4.65 2.83
N GLY A 86 17.64 3.90 3.90
CA GLY A 86 18.37 4.41 5.07
C GLY A 86 17.53 5.30 5.98
N CYS A 87 16.21 5.11 5.98
CA CYS A 87 15.24 5.86 6.78
C CYS A 87 14.59 5.01 7.90
N PRO A 88 15.37 4.47 8.87
CA PRO A 88 14.85 3.53 9.86
C PRO A 88 13.80 4.14 10.80
N SER A 89 13.94 5.42 11.17
CA SER A 89 12.97 6.09 12.05
C SER A 89 11.58 6.21 11.42
N GLN A 90 11.50 6.36 10.09
CA GLN A 90 10.23 6.36 9.38
C GLN A 90 9.68 4.94 9.20
N ALA A 91 10.56 3.94 9.06
CA ALA A 91 10.16 2.54 9.00
C ALA A 91 9.54 2.07 10.32
N GLU A 92 10.10 2.48 11.45
CA GLU A 92 9.62 2.17 12.80
C GLU A 92 8.15 2.57 12.99
N VAL A 93 7.76 3.76 12.54
CA VAL A 93 6.35 4.22 12.60
C VAL A 93 5.39 3.24 11.90
N PHE A 94 5.78 2.66 10.77
CA PHE A 94 4.93 1.70 10.06
C PHE A 94 4.96 0.30 10.70
N LEU A 95 6.04 -0.07 11.38
CA LEU A 95 6.13 -1.32 12.14
C LEU A 95 5.29 -1.24 13.43
N GLU A 96 5.35 -0.12 14.15
CA GLU A 96 4.50 0.13 15.32
C GLU A 96 3.01 0.08 14.96
N GLU A 97 2.62 0.67 13.81
CA GLU A 97 1.25 0.56 13.33
C GLU A 97 0.87 -0.88 13.00
N LEU A 98 1.77 -1.65 12.38
CA LEU A 98 1.53 -3.05 12.06
C LEU A 98 1.33 -3.89 13.33
N GLU A 99 2.13 -3.67 14.37
CA GLU A 99 1.99 -4.35 15.67
C GLU A 99 0.70 -3.95 16.40
N SER A 100 0.24 -2.72 16.19
CA SER A 100 -1.00 -2.20 16.75
C SER A 100 -2.24 -2.67 15.98
N CYS A 101 -2.10 -3.16 14.74
CA CYS A 101 -3.19 -3.82 14.05
C CYS A 101 -3.52 -5.09 14.85
N PRO A 102 -4.80 -5.32 15.20
CA PRO A 102 -5.19 -6.56 15.83
C PRO A 102 -4.77 -7.68 14.89
N GLY A 103 -3.76 -8.46 15.30
CA GLY A 103 -3.54 -9.77 14.71
C GLY A 103 -4.89 -10.46 14.75
N GLU A 104 -5.28 -11.12 13.67
CA GLU A 104 -6.27 -12.18 13.82
C GLU A 104 -5.71 -13.07 14.92
N ALA A 105 -6.25 -12.89 16.13
CA ALA A 105 -5.85 -13.67 17.28
C ALA A 105 -6.07 -15.09 16.81
N GLU A 106 -4.96 -15.83 16.72
CA GLU A 106 -4.97 -17.24 16.41
C GLU A 106 -6.14 -17.84 17.19
N GLY A 107 -7.06 -18.46 16.44
CA GLY A 107 -8.13 -19.26 17.01
C GLY A 107 -7.50 -20.15 18.07
N SER A 108 -7.68 -19.75 19.32
CA SER A 108 -7.25 -20.48 20.49
C SER A 108 -8.38 -21.44 20.81
N GLU A 109 -8.01 -22.72 20.79
CA GLU A 109 -8.74 -23.94 21.20
C GLU A 109 -9.70 -24.59 20.19
#